data_AF-A0A3R6SB52-F1
#
_entry.id   AF-A0A3R6SB52-F1
#
_cell.length_a   1.000
_cell.length_b   1.000
_cell.length_c   1.000
_cell.angle_alpha   90.00
_cell.angle_beta   90.00
_cell.angle_gamma   90.00
#
_symmetry.space_group_name_H-M   'P 1'
#
loop_
_entity.id
_entity.type
_entity.pdbx_description
1 polymer ?
#
loop_
_entity_poly.entity_id
_entity_poly.type
_entity_poly.pdbx_seq_one_letter_code
_entity_poly.pdbx_strand_id
1 'polypeptide(L)'
;MAAGSMICFDYPSVDESKETRTNQTLASGAGEQMKALYSRKEMEALLQRCGFAVMEHLDDREMTDRYFEEYNQNNPMHPMKAPKGVGYVLASD
;
A
#
# COMPACT_ATOMS: atom_id res chain seq x y z
N MET A 1 -11.40 -11.54 16.79
CA MET A 1 -9.97 -11.92 16.82
C MET A 1 -9.55 -12.03 18.28
N ALA A 2 -8.35 -12.53 18.58
CA ALA A 2 -7.86 -12.48 19.95
C ALA A 2 -7.48 -11.03 20.26
N ALA A 3 -7.90 -10.48 21.40
CA ALA A 3 -7.66 -9.08 21.73
C ALA A 3 -6.16 -8.71 21.63
N GLY A 4 -5.86 -7.61 20.93
CA GLY A 4 -4.49 -7.17 20.66
C GLY A 4 -3.86 -7.82 19.42
N SER A 5 -4.67 -8.38 18.53
CA SER A 5 -4.22 -8.83 17.22
C SER A 5 -3.81 -7.64 16.37
N MET A 6 -2.77 -7.82 15.55
CA MET A 6 -2.31 -6.82 14.60
C MET A 6 -2.40 -7.38 13.18
N ILE A 7 -2.68 -6.50 12.21
CA ILE A 7 -2.67 -6.79 10.79
C ILE A 7 -1.74 -5.81 10.07
N CYS A 8 -0.85 -6.34 9.24
CA CYS A 8 0.08 -5.57 8.41
C CYS A 8 -0.09 -6.03 6.97
N PHE A 9 -0.38 -5.10 6.06
CA PHE A 9 -0.60 -5.43 4.66
C PHE A 9 -0.35 -4.23 3.74
N ASP A 10 -0.07 -4.54 2.49
CA ASP A 10 -0.07 -3.58 1.39
C ASP A 10 -1.39 -3.66 0.59
N TYR A 11 -1.73 -2.57 -0.10
CA TYR A 11 -2.91 -2.53 -0.95
C TYR A 11 -2.74 -1.58 -2.16
N PRO A 12 -3.47 -1.82 -3.27
CA PRO A 12 -3.46 -0.92 -4.43
C PRO A 12 -4.08 0.45 -4.11
N SER A 13 -3.29 1.51 -4.26
CA SER A 13 -3.73 2.90 -4.07
C SER A 13 -4.28 3.51 -5.35
N VAL A 14 -5.24 4.42 -5.21
CA VAL A 14 -5.73 5.27 -6.31
C VAL A 14 -4.65 6.19 -6.92
N ASP A 15 -3.53 6.41 -6.23
CA ASP A 15 -2.35 7.10 -6.76
C ASP A 15 -1.53 6.19 -7.67
N GLU A 16 -2.15 5.77 -8.78
CA GLU A 16 -1.67 4.67 -9.61
C GLU A 16 -0.30 4.89 -10.26
N SER A 17 0.51 3.83 -10.25
CA SER A 17 1.70 3.74 -11.08
C SER A 17 1.34 3.69 -12.57
N LYS A 18 2.36 3.83 -13.43
CA LYS A 18 2.17 3.58 -14.88
C LYS A 18 1.84 2.12 -15.15
N GLU A 19 2.45 1.20 -14.39
CA GLU A 19 2.28 -0.24 -14.53
C GLU A 19 0.85 -0.67 -14.16
N THR A 20 0.27 -0.09 -13.11
CA THR A 20 -1.13 -0.35 -12.69
C THR A 20 -2.10 0.01 -13.81
N ARG A 21 -1.91 1.15 -14.48
CA ARG A 21 -2.74 1.58 -15.62
C ARG A 21 -2.60 0.67 -16.84
N THR A 22 -1.38 0.20 -17.12
CA THR A 22 -1.15 -0.79 -18.17
C THR A 22 -1.90 -2.09 -17.88
N ASN A 23 -1.80 -2.60 -16.65
CA ASN A 23 -2.49 -3.83 -16.24
C ASN A 23 -4.02 -3.68 -16.29
N GLN A 24 -4.57 -2.51 -15.93
CA GLN A 24 -6.00 -2.23 -16.07
C GLN A 24 -6.46 -2.26 -17.53
N THR A 25 -5.65 -1.71 -18.42
CA THR A 25 -5.93 -1.71 -19.87
C THR A 25 -5.95 -3.15 -20.40
N LEU A 26 -4.98 -3.97 -19.99
CA LEU A 26 -4.89 -5.38 -20.37
C LEU A 26 -6.07 -6.20 -19.82
N ALA A 27 -6.41 -6.02 -18.54
CA ALA A 27 -7.56 -6.69 -17.92
C ALA A 27 -8.87 -6.31 -18.64
N SER A 28 -9.08 -5.01 -18.90
CA SER A 28 -10.26 -4.52 -19.61
C SER A 28 -10.35 -5.09 -21.03
N GLY A 29 -9.21 -5.20 -21.73
CA GLY A 29 -9.14 -5.83 -23.05
C GLY A 29 -9.49 -7.34 -23.04
N ALA A 30 -9.32 -8.00 -21.91
CA ALA A 30 -9.71 -9.40 -21.69
C ALA A 30 -11.16 -9.56 -21.17
N GLY A 31 -11.91 -8.47 -21.00
CA GLY A 31 -13.25 -8.50 -20.41
C GLY A 31 -13.26 -8.63 -18.87
N GLU A 32 -12.11 -8.49 -18.22
CA GLU A 32 -11.92 -8.53 -16.78
C GLU A 32 -11.80 -7.11 -16.21
N GLN A 33 -12.09 -6.95 -14.91
CA GLN A 33 -11.89 -5.69 -14.20
C GLN A 33 -10.85 -5.91 -13.09
N MET A 34 -9.80 -5.07 -13.06
CA MET A 34 -8.97 -4.99 -11.86
C MET A 34 -9.82 -4.42 -10.74
N LYS A 35 -10.11 -5.25 -9.73
CA LYS A 35 -10.91 -4.83 -8.59
C LYS A 35 -10.04 -4.13 -7.56
N ALA A 36 -10.66 -3.12 -6.93
CA ALA A 36 -10.30 -2.53 -5.65
C ALA A 36 -9.00 -1.69 -5.62
N LEU A 37 -9.11 -0.46 -6.12
CA LEU A 37 -8.24 0.65 -5.73
C LEU A 37 -8.85 1.35 -4.51
N TYR A 38 -8.04 1.68 -3.52
CA TYR A 38 -8.50 2.42 -2.35
C TYR A 38 -7.69 3.71 -2.19
N SER A 39 -8.37 4.80 -1.84
CA SER A 39 -7.71 5.95 -1.25
C SER A 39 -7.33 5.65 0.21
N ARG A 40 -6.37 6.39 0.74
CA ARG A 40 -5.97 6.35 2.16
C ARG A 40 -7.19 6.41 3.09
N LYS A 41 -8.12 7.34 2.80
CA LYS A 41 -9.33 7.57 3.59
C LYS A 41 -10.32 6.40 3.51
N GLU A 42 -10.50 5.80 2.34
CA GLU A 42 -11.38 4.64 2.18
C GLU A 42 -10.84 3.43 2.94
N MET A 43 -9.52 3.22 2.92
CA MET A 43 -8.90 2.12 3.67
C MET A 43 -9.01 2.33 5.18
N GLU A 44 -8.76 3.55 5.68
CA GLU A 44 -8.95 3.90 7.09
C GLU A 44 -10.41 3.70 7.54
N ALA A 45 -11.37 4.13 6.73
CA ALA A 45 -12.80 3.92 7.01
C ALA A 45 -13.19 2.44 6.99
N LEU A 46 -12.62 1.64 6.09
CA LEU A 46 -12.85 0.19 6.02
C LEU A 46 -12.34 -0.50 7.27
N LEU A 47 -11.10 -0.22 7.68
CA LEU A 47 -10.48 -0.79 8.88
C LEU A 47 -11.26 -0.42 10.14
N GLN A 48 -11.66 0.85 10.26
CA GLN A 48 -12.48 1.30 11.39
C GLN A 48 -13.82 0.55 11.46
N ARG A 49 -14.49 0.33 10.31
CA ARG A 49 -15.73 -0.45 10.24
C ARG A 49 -15.53 -1.92 10.61
N CYS A 50 -14.33 -2.46 10.41
CA CYS A 50 -13.94 -3.80 10.78
C CYS A 50 -13.46 -3.92 12.24
N GLY A 51 -13.44 -2.81 13.00
CA GLY A 51 -12.98 -2.79 14.39
C GLY A 51 -11.48 -2.58 14.57
N PHE A 52 -10.75 -2.23 13.50
CA PHE A 52 -9.31 -1.97 13.57
C PHE A 52 -9.00 -0.48 13.74
N ALA A 53 -8.05 -0.16 14.59
CA ALA A 53 -7.41 1.14 14.69
C ALA A 53 -6.12 1.16 13.86
N VAL A 54 -6.00 2.14 12.97
CA VAL A 54 -4.78 2.32 12.15
C VAL A 54 -3.66 2.89 13.02
N MET A 55 -2.56 2.15 13.09
CA MET A 55 -1.35 2.55 13.82
C MET A 55 -0.35 3.26 12.90
N GLU A 56 -0.17 2.74 11.69
CA GLU A 56 0.71 3.31 10.68
C GLU A 56 0.05 3.19 9.30
N HIS A 57 0.19 4.24 8.50
CA HIS A 57 -0.33 4.30 7.14
C HIS A 57 0.61 5.15 6.29
N LEU A 58 1.31 4.49 5.36
CA LEU A 58 2.40 5.09 4.57
C LEU A 58 2.10 5.01 3.08
N ASP A 59 2.55 6.03 2.35
CA ASP A 59 2.71 5.96 0.90
C ASP A 59 4.08 5.41 0.47
N ASP A 60 4.35 5.35 -0.84
CA ASP A 60 5.61 4.83 -1.39
C ASP A 60 6.85 5.63 -0.95
N ARG A 61 6.71 6.94 -0.75
CA ARG A 61 7.80 7.81 -0.32
C ARG A 61 8.06 7.61 1.15
N GLU A 62 7.01 7.68 1.97
CA GLU A 62 7.11 7.48 3.41
C GLU A 62 7.67 6.09 3.75
N MET A 63 7.27 5.05 3.02
CA MET A 63 7.82 3.69 3.17
C MET A 63 9.30 3.62 2.79
N THR A 64 9.69 4.24 1.68
CA THR A 64 11.09 4.28 1.23
C THR A 64 11.97 5.02 2.23
N ASP A 65 11.52 6.19 2.67
CA ASP A 65 12.28 7.05 3.58
C ASP A 65 12.38 6.42 4.97
N ARG A 66 11.31 5.81 5.48
CA ARG A 66 11.32 5.22 6.83
C ARG A 66 12.06 3.89 6.91
N TYR A 67 11.90 3.02 5.92
CA TYR A 67 12.38 1.63 6.01
C TYR A 67 13.55 1.30 5.08
N PHE A 68 13.79 2.07 4.02
CA PHE A 68 14.89 1.82 3.09
C PHE A 68 16.02 2.86 3.16
N GLU A 69 15.86 3.96 3.90
CA GLU A 69 16.88 5.01 3.97
C GLU A 69 18.25 4.49 4.41
N GLU A 70 18.33 3.76 5.53
CA GLU A 70 19.61 3.24 6.02
C GLU A 70 20.27 2.30 5.00
N TYR A 71 19.49 1.41 4.39
CA TYR A 71 20.00 0.55 3.33
C TYR A 71 20.51 1.38 2.14
N ASN A 72 19.75 2.39 1.70
CA ASN A 72 20.07 3.24 0.55
C ASN A 72 21.33 4.08 0.78
N GLN A 73 21.54 4.57 2.00
CA GLN A 73 22.76 5.27 2.39
C GLN A 73 23.99 4.36 2.28
N ASN A 74 23.86 3.08 2.65
CA ASN A 74 24.93 2.09 2.57
C ASN A 74 25.11 1.48 1.16
N ASN A 75 24.10 1.58 0.30
CA ASN A 75 24.08 0.94 -1.03
C ASN A 75 23.69 1.95 -2.13
N PRO A 76 24.43 3.05 -2.32
CA PRO A 76 24.01 4.16 -3.20
C PRO A 76 23.92 3.77 -4.67
N MET A 77 24.62 2.71 -5.10
CA MET A 77 24.57 2.22 -6.48
C MET A 77 23.32 1.37 -6.77
N HIS A 78 22.67 0.83 -5.74
CA HIS A 78 21.52 -0.07 -5.85
C HIS A 78 20.43 0.28 -4.83
N PRO A 79 19.87 1.51 -4.88
CA PRO A 79 18.86 1.92 -3.92
C PRO A 79 17.55 1.16 -4.11
N MET A 80 16.92 0.79 -3.00
CA MET A 80 15.55 0.29 -2.95
C MET A 80 14.55 1.43 -2.90
N LYS A 81 13.39 1.21 -3.53
CA LYS A 81 12.24 2.09 -3.48
C LYS A 81 10.98 1.25 -3.34
N ALA A 82 10.07 1.70 -2.49
CA ALA A 82 8.76 1.10 -2.39
C ALA A 82 7.99 1.31 -3.72
N PRO A 83 7.21 0.31 -4.17
CA PRO A 83 6.39 0.45 -5.36
C PRO A 83 5.42 1.63 -5.29
N LYS A 84 5.34 2.41 -6.38
CA LYS A 84 4.35 3.49 -6.53
C LYS A 84 2.94 2.92 -6.66
N GLY A 85 1.96 3.66 -6.15
CA GLY A 85 0.56 3.25 -6.18
C GLY A 85 0.24 2.09 -5.25
N VAL A 86 1.04 1.92 -4.21
CA VAL A 86 0.82 0.96 -3.12
C VAL A 86 0.77 1.74 -1.81
N GLY A 87 -0.27 1.49 -1.01
CA GLY A 87 -0.36 1.96 0.37
C GLY A 87 0.01 0.84 1.34
N TYR A 88 0.63 1.20 2.47
CA TYR A 88 1.10 0.26 3.49
C TYR A 88 0.39 0.56 4.81
N VAL A 89 -0.17 -0.46 5.45
CA VAL A 89 -0.94 -0.31 6.69
C VAL A 89 -0.46 -1.27 7.77
N LEU A 90 -0.35 -0.75 8.98
CA LEU A 90 -0.34 -1.51 10.23
C LEU A 90 -1.55 -1.08 11.06
N ALA A 91 -2.36 -2.04 11.52
CA ALA A 91 -3.54 -1.78 12.34
C ALA A 91 -3.73 -2.84 13.43
N SER A 92 -4.43 -2.50 14.51
CA SER A 92 -4.73 -3.39 15.64
C SER A 92 -6.23 -3.47 15.94
N ASP A 93 -6.71 -4.61 16.45
CA ASP A 93 -8.11 -4.80 16.88
C ASP A 93 -8.42 -4.32 18.32
#